data_AF-A0A5B7JLM7-F1
#
_entry.id   AF-A0A5B7JLM7-F1
#
_cell.length_a   1.000
_cell.length_b   1.000
_cell.length_c   1.000
_cell.angle_alpha   90.00
_cell.angle_beta   90.00
_cell.angle_gamma   90.00
#
_symmetry.space_group_name_H-M   'P 1'
#
loop_
_entity.id
_entity.type
_entity.pdbx_description
1 polymer ?
#
loop_
_entity_poly.entity_id
_entity_poly.type
_entity_poly.pdbx_seq_one_letter_code
_entity_poly.pdbx_strand_id
1 'polypeptide(L)'
;MPPKHPATSPAMSPSVAKMIRKSLTHKVKLDIIHRHKRGKKTNSIAYHHGLIPATVSTIFKSVDSIKKAGETVSSLQAKRTTQICDSAMDKMESFVEMCYISFVCGTMIHLLFTFHRLLISIFPASLSLPSQV
;
A
#
# COMPACT_ATOMS: atom_id res chain seq x y z
N MET A 1 -30.72 -46.47 59.85
CA MET A 1 -29.67 -45.83 59.03
C MET A 1 -30.13 -45.81 57.57
N PRO A 2 -29.99 -44.71 56.82
CA PRO A 2 -30.39 -44.66 55.41
C PRO A 2 -29.27 -45.18 54.49
N PRO A 3 -29.58 -45.74 53.30
CA PRO A 3 -28.55 -46.25 52.38
C PRO A 3 -27.83 -45.10 51.67
N LYS A 4 -26.50 -45.18 51.60
CA LYS A 4 -25.64 -44.27 50.82
C LYS A 4 -25.87 -44.51 49.31
N HIS A 5 -26.36 -43.50 48.60
CA HIS A 5 -26.35 -43.49 47.14
C HIS A 5 -24.91 -43.32 46.61
N PRO A 6 -24.46 -44.10 45.60
CA PRO A 6 -23.17 -43.87 44.96
C PRO A 6 -23.22 -42.60 44.10
N ALA A 7 -22.27 -41.71 44.34
CA ALA A 7 -22.04 -40.52 43.54
C ALA A 7 -21.29 -40.89 42.26
N THR A 8 -22.00 -41.06 41.14
CA THR A 8 -21.41 -40.96 39.78
C THR A 8 -22.53 -40.76 38.77
N SER A 9 -22.92 -39.51 38.53
CA SER A 9 -23.39 -39.13 37.20
C SER A 9 -22.19 -38.54 36.46
N PRO A 10 -21.87 -39.00 35.23
CA PRO A 10 -20.90 -38.31 34.41
C PRO A 10 -21.45 -36.90 34.19
N ALA A 11 -20.74 -35.89 34.67
CA ALA A 11 -20.99 -34.52 34.29
C ALA A 11 -20.67 -34.41 32.79
N MET A 12 -21.69 -34.71 31.97
CA MET A 12 -21.68 -34.49 30.53
C MET A 12 -21.61 -32.98 30.33
N SER A 13 -20.39 -32.46 30.30
CA SER A 13 -20.16 -31.09 29.89
C SER A 13 -20.71 -30.93 28.46
N PRO A 14 -21.61 -29.97 28.20
CA PRO A 14 -22.03 -29.72 26.84
C PRO A 14 -20.79 -29.22 26.10
N SER A 15 -20.31 -30.03 25.14
CA SER A 15 -19.41 -29.59 24.10
C SER A 15 -20.09 -28.41 23.39
N VAL A 16 -19.72 -27.20 23.78
CA VAL A 16 -20.24 -25.97 23.18
C VAL A 16 -19.75 -25.96 21.74
N ALA A 17 -20.63 -26.34 20.81
CA ALA A 17 -20.39 -26.19 19.38
C ALA A 17 -19.96 -24.73 19.14
N LYS A 18 -18.69 -24.56 18.75
CA LYS A 18 -18.05 -23.25 18.65
C LYS A 18 -18.65 -22.53 17.44
N MET A 19 -19.70 -21.74 17.67
CA MET A 19 -20.39 -21.02 16.60
C MET A 19 -19.39 -20.09 15.89
N ILE A 20 -19.22 -20.26 14.58
CA ILE A 20 -18.33 -19.42 13.77
C ILE A 20 -18.89 -17.99 13.81
N ARG A 21 -18.17 -17.10 14.49
CA ARG A 21 -18.56 -15.69 14.61
C ARG A 21 -18.32 -15.00 13.26
N LYS A 22 -19.39 -14.60 12.58
CA LYS A 22 -19.28 -13.74 11.39
C LYS A 22 -18.82 -12.35 11.83
N SER A 23 -17.69 -11.89 11.31
CA SER A 23 -17.19 -10.54 11.58
C SER A 23 -17.95 -9.52 10.73
N LEU A 24 -18.23 -8.37 11.32
CA LEU A 24 -18.90 -7.27 10.62
C LEU A 24 -17.87 -6.39 9.92
N THR A 25 -18.12 -6.05 8.65
CA THR A 25 -17.26 -5.14 7.86
C THR A 25 -17.14 -3.76 8.50
N HIS A 26 -15.96 -3.14 8.39
CA HIS A 26 -15.68 -1.81 8.94
C HIS A 26 -16.68 -0.73 8.49
N LYS A 27 -17.08 -0.75 7.22
CA LYS A 27 -18.11 0.15 6.66
C LYS A 27 -19.45 0.06 7.40
N VAL A 28 -19.90 -1.15 7.73
CA VAL A 28 -21.18 -1.33 8.44
C VAL A 28 -21.07 -0.87 9.89
N LYS A 29 -19.93 -1.12 10.55
CA LYS A 29 -19.66 -0.59 11.90
C LYS A 29 -19.71 0.94 11.91
N LEU A 30 -19.13 1.60 10.90
CA LEU A 30 -19.19 3.06 10.78
C LEU A 30 -20.62 3.58 10.53
N ASP A 31 -21.40 2.92 9.67
CA ASP A 31 -22.79 3.33 9.42
C ASP A 31 -23.64 3.24 10.70
N ILE A 32 -23.48 2.17 11.48
CA ILE A 32 -24.13 2.01 12.80
C ILE A 32 -23.78 3.16 13.74
N ILE A 33 -22.50 3.51 13.84
CA ILE A 33 -22.02 4.63 14.69
C ILE A 33 -22.61 5.96 14.22
N HIS A 34 -22.61 6.20 12.91
CA HIS A 34 -23.11 7.45 12.34
C HIS A 34 -24.63 7.60 12.51
N ARG A 35 -25.41 6.54 12.29
CA ARG A 35 -26.86 6.52 12.52
C ARG A 35 -27.22 6.80 13.97
N HIS A 36 -26.48 6.22 14.91
CA HIS A 36 -26.68 6.48 16.33
C HIS A 36 -26.33 7.91 16.73
N LYS A 37 -25.24 8.47 16.19
CA LYS A 37 -24.89 9.88 16.39
C LYS A 37 -25.96 10.85 15.88
N ARG A 38 -26.70 10.47 14.84
CA ARG A 38 -27.88 11.23 14.35
C ARG A 38 -29.13 11.05 15.21
N GLY A 39 -29.03 10.38 16.36
CA GLY A 39 -30.15 10.18 17.29
C GLY A 39 -31.09 9.02 16.91
N LYS A 40 -30.71 8.13 15.98
CA LYS A 40 -31.53 6.94 15.69
C LYS A 40 -31.48 5.97 16.86
N LYS A 41 -32.66 5.45 17.24
CA LYS A 41 -32.80 4.47 18.33
C LYS A 41 -32.07 3.15 18.00
N THR A 42 -31.40 2.56 18.98
CA THR A 42 -30.61 1.33 18.82
C THR A 42 -31.40 0.18 18.18
N ASN A 43 -32.67 0.01 18.55
CA ASN A 43 -33.51 -1.05 18.00
C ASN A 43 -33.76 -0.86 16.50
N SER A 44 -34.00 0.37 16.03
CA SER A 44 -34.22 0.61 14.59
C SER A 44 -32.95 0.40 13.78
N ILE A 45 -31.79 0.74 14.33
CA ILE A 45 -30.48 0.44 13.73
C ILE A 45 -30.26 -1.08 13.66
N ALA A 46 -30.57 -1.80 14.74
CA ALA A 46 -30.45 -3.25 14.82
C ALA A 46 -31.31 -3.92 13.73
N TYR A 47 -32.59 -3.55 13.64
CA TYR A 47 -33.49 -4.07 12.59
C TYR A 47 -32.99 -3.76 11.17
N HIS A 48 -32.52 -2.54 10.92
CA HIS A 48 -32.03 -2.14 9.59
C HIS A 48 -30.85 -2.98 9.09
N HIS A 49 -30.00 -3.49 10.00
CA HIS A 49 -28.84 -4.32 9.64
C HIS A 49 -29.06 -5.81 9.91
N GLY A 50 -30.27 -6.24 10.30
CA GLY A 50 -30.53 -7.62 10.69
C GLY A 50 -29.71 -8.07 11.90
N LEU A 51 -29.39 -7.14 12.80
CA LEU A 51 -28.58 -7.37 14.00
C LEU A 51 -29.45 -7.40 15.25
N ILE A 52 -28.90 -7.99 16.31
CA ILE A 52 -29.50 -7.95 17.64
C ILE A 52 -29.06 -6.64 18.33
N PRO A 53 -29.92 -5.96 19.11
CA PRO A 53 -29.56 -4.73 19.81
C PRO A 53 -28.28 -4.84 20.67
N ALA A 54 -28.02 -6.02 21.24
CA ALA A 54 -26.79 -6.32 21.99
C ALA A 54 -25.52 -6.15 21.13
N THR A 55 -25.54 -6.61 19.88
CA THR A 55 -24.42 -6.44 18.94
C THR A 55 -24.15 -4.96 18.66
N VAL A 56 -25.22 -4.17 18.51
CA VAL A 56 -25.12 -2.72 18.31
C VAL A 56 -24.51 -2.04 19.53
N SER A 57 -24.89 -2.45 20.75
CA SER A 57 -24.26 -1.97 22.00
C SER A 57 -22.77 -2.31 22.09
N THR A 58 -22.36 -3.53 21.71
CA THR A 58 -20.95 -3.91 21.65
C THR A 58 -20.15 -3.06 20.65
N ILE A 59 -20.76 -2.69 19.52
CA ILE A 59 -20.14 -1.78 18.55
C ILE A 59 -19.95 -0.39 19.16
N PHE A 60 -20.91 0.12 19.94
CA PHE A 60 -20.74 1.42 20.62
C PHE A 60 -19.62 1.41 21.64
N LYS A 61 -19.47 0.31 22.40
CA LYS A 61 -18.35 0.16 23.33
C LYS A 61 -16.98 0.13 22.64
N SER A 62 -16.93 -0.16 21.35
CA SER A 62 -15.70 -0.28 20.57
C SER A 62 -15.52 0.85 19.54
N VAL A 63 -16.22 1.98 19.70
CA VAL A 63 -16.16 3.11 18.75
C VAL A 63 -14.73 3.61 18.52
N ASP A 64 -13.96 3.76 19.58
CA ASP A 64 -12.63 4.36 19.47
C ASP A 64 -11.63 3.42 18.80
N SER A 65 -11.69 2.13 19.09
CA SER A 65 -10.87 1.13 18.38
C SER A 65 -11.26 1.01 16.91
N ILE A 66 -12.56 1.14 16.58
CA ILE A 66 -13.03 1.15 15.18
C ILE A 66 -12.50 2.37 14.41
N LYS A 67 -12.51 3.55 15.04
CA LYS A 67 -11.95 4.77 14.42
C LYS A 67 -10.44 4.66 14.23
N LYS A 68 -9.71 4.22 15.25
CA LYS A 68 -8.25 4.05 15.19
C LYS A 68 -7.84 3.05 14.13
N ALA A 69 -8.56 1.94 13.99
CA ALA A 69 -8.33 1.01 12.90
C ALA A 69 -8.52 1.64 11.50
N GLY A 70 -9.49 2.55 11.35
CA GLY A 70 -9.69 3.29 10.10
C GLY A 70 -8.54 4.26 9.78
N GLU A 71 -8.06 4.98 10.78
CA GLU A 71 -6.89 5.88 10.65
C GLU A 71 -5.64 5.09 10.21
N THR A 72 -5.37 3.94 10.83
CA THR A 72 -4.23 3.08 10.48
C THR A 72 -4.31 2.59 9.03
N VAL A 73 -5.49 2.17 8.57
CA VAL A 73 -5.67 1.72 7.17
C VAL A 73 -5.43 2.87 6.20
N SER A 74 -5.93 4.08 6.50
CA SER A 74 -5.70 5.27 5.68
C SER A 74 -4.23 5.64 5.59
N SER A 75 -3.52 5.64 6.73
CA SER A 75 -2.08 5.90 6.79
C SER A 75 -1.28 4.87 5.98
N LEU A 76 -1.63 3.59 6.11
CA LEU A 76 -0.96 2.52 5.37
C LEU A 76 -1.17 2.64 3.86
N GLN A 77 -2.39 2.97 3.42
CA GLN A 77 -2.68 3.18 2.00
C GLN A 77 -1.90 4.39 1.46
N ALA A 78 -1.89 5.51 2.20
CA ALA A 78 -1.13 6.69 1.82
C ALA A 78 0.36 6.35 1.67
N LYS A 79 0.95 5.68 2.67
CA LYS A 79 2.36 5.26 2.63
C LYS A 79 2.68 4.38 1.43
N ARG A 80 1.83 3.39 1.12
CA ARG A 80 2.00 2.53 -0.06
C ARG A 80 1.93 3.32 -1.36
N THR A 81 1.00 4.27 -1.44
CA THR A 81 0.83 5.10 -2.64
C THR A 81 2.06 5.99 -2.87
N THR A 82 2.55 6.67 -1.82
CA THR A 82 3.78 7.46 -1.89
C THR A 82 4.98 6.60 -2.29
N GLN A 83 5.18 5.44 -1.67
CA GLN A 83 6.28 4.54 -2.02
C GLN A 83 6.25 4.08 -3.49
N ILE A 84 5.05 3.82 -4.03
CA ILE A 84 4.90 3.47 -5.45
C ILE A 84 5.31 4.67 -6.32
N CYS A 85 4.84 5.87 -5.99
CA CYS A 85 5.19 7.09 -6.71
C CYS A 85 6.69 7.38 -6.65
N ASP A 86 7.31 7.27 -5.48
CA ASP A 86 8.75 7.48 -5.29
C ASP A 86 9.55 6.54 -6.19
N SER A 87 9.24 5.22 -6.16
CA SER A 87 9.93 4.25 -7.02
C SER A 87 9.69 4.45 -8.52
N ALA A 88 8.55 5.04 -8.90
CA ALA A 88 8.25 5.38 -10.29
C ALA A 88 9.03 6.63 -10.73
N MET A 89 9.18 7.60 -9.84
CA MET A 89 10.01 8.80 -10.04
C MET A 89 11.49 8.45 -10.14
N ASP A 90 12.01 7.56 -9.29
CA ASP A 90 13.41 7.08 -9.36
C ASP A 90 13.71 6.42 -10.72
N LYS A 91 12.76 5.66 -11.25
CA LYS A 91 12.89 5.06 -12.58
C LYS A 91 12.90 6.12 -13.68
N MET A 92 12.06 7.15 -13.57
CA MET A 92 12.08 8.28 -14.51
C MET A 92 13.39 9.07 -14.44
N GLU A 93 13.93 9.28 -13.25
CA GLU A 93 15.21 9.97 -13.06
C GLU A 93 16.35 9.20 -13.74
N SER A 94 16.41 7.88 -13.59
CA SER A 94 17.39 7.05 -14.28
C SER A 94 17.29 7.15 -15.82
N PHE A 95 16.08 7.24 -16.38
CA PHE A 95 15.92 7.49 -17.83
C PHE A 95 16.40 8.88 -18.24
N VAL A 96 16.17 9.90 -17.41
CA VAL A 96 16.65 11.27 -17.66
C VAL A 96 18.18 11.31 -17.63
N GLU A 97 18.81 10.68 -16.64
CA GLU A 97 20.27 10.59 -16.56
C GLU A 97 20.86 9.89 -17.78
N MET A 98 20.27 8.77 -18.20
CA MET A 98 20.72 8.03 -19.38
C MET A 98 20.62 8.87 -20.66
N CYS A 99 19.51 9.57 -20.85
CA CYS A 99 19.32 10.48 -21.99
C CYS A 99 20.31 11.64 -21.95
N TYR A 100 20.56 12.21 -20.78
CA TYR A 100 21.52 13.30 -20.60
C TYR A 100 22.95 12.88 -20.93
N ILE A 101 23.40 11.74 -20.40
CA ILE A 101 24.74 11.19 -20.69
C ILE A 101 24.89 10.90 -22.19
N SER A 102 23.87 10.31 -22.82
CA SER A 102 23.87 10.02 -24.26
C SER A 102 23.94 11.29 -25.11
N PHE A 103 23.22 12.34 -24.71
CA PHE A 103 23.22 13.64 -25.38
C PHE A 103 24.59 14.35 -25.26
N VAL A 104 25.17 14.40 -24.06
CA VAL A 104 26.49 15.01 -23.83
C VAL A 104 27.58 14.21 -24.56
N CYS A 105 27.57 12.88 -24.48
CA CYS A 105 28.51 12.03 -25.19
C CYS A 105 28.41 12.21 -26.71
N GLY A 106 27.19 12.23 -27.26
CA GLY A 106 26.95 12.44 -28.69
C GLY A 106 27.45 13.80 -29.18
N THR A 107 27.14 14.88 -28.46
CA THR A 107 27.60 16.23 -28.80
C THR A 107 29.11 16.38 -28.74
N MET A 108 29.78 15.78 -27.73
CA MET A 108 31.24 15.80 -27.61
C MET A 108 31.95 14.96 -28.68
N ILE A 109 31.43 13.76 -28.99
CA ILE A 109 31.98 12.92 -30.08
C ILE A 109 31.82 13.61 -31.43
N HIS A 110 30.66 14.21 -31.70
CA HIS A 110 30.41 14.94 -32.94
C HIS A 110 31.34 16.15 -33.08
N LEU A 111 31.55 16.89 -31.99
CA LEU A 111 32.48 18.02 -31.95
C LEU A 111 33.92 17.57 -32.21
N LEU A 112 34.39 16.51 -31.55
CA LEU A 112 35.73 15.94 -31.75
C LEU A 112 35.96 15.46 -33.19
N PHE A 113 34.97 14.79 -33.79
CA PHE A 113 35.03 14.36 -35.18
C PHE A 113 35.10 15.57 -36.14
N THR A 114 34.33 16.62 -35.86
CA THR A 114 34.35 17.86 -36.64
C THR A 114 35.71 18.54 -36.56
N PHE A 115 36.31 18.64 -35.37
CA PHE A 115 37.66 19.20 -35.17
C PHE A 115 38.74 18.39 -35.87
N HIS A 116 38.71 17.06 -35.74
CA HIS A 116 39.68 16.18 -36.41
C HIS A 116 39.59 16.31 -37.94
N ARG A 117 38.37 16.37 -38.48
CA ARG A 117 38.14 16.60 -39.92
C ARG A 117 38.63 17.98 -40.37
N LEU A 118 38.44 19.02 -39.54
CA LEU A 118 38.96 20.36 -39.82
C LEU A 118 40.50 20.38 -39.81
N LEU A 119 41.14 19.72 -38.83
CA LEU A 119 42.60 19.61 -38.73
C LEU A 119 43.21 18.91 -39.94
N ILE A 120 42.58 17.81 -40.42
CA ILE A 120 43.01 17.14 -41.66
C ILE A 120 42.90 18.07 -42.87
N SER A 121 41.87 18.92 -42.93
CA SER A 121 41.69 19.85 -44.05
C SER A 121 42.66 21.04 -44.05
N ILE A 122 43.13 21.45 -42.87
CA ILE A 122 44.06 22.59 -42.70
C ILE A 122 45.52 22.14 -42.87
N PHE A 123 45.84 20.88 -42.57
CA PHE A 123 47.14 20.26 -42.79
C PHE A 123 47.07 19.17 -43.88
N PRO A 124 46.83 19.52 -45.15
CA PRO A 124 47.01 18.56 -46.23
C PRO A 124 48.52 18.28 -46.34
N ALA A 125 48.90 17.02 -46.24
CA ALA A 125 50.27 16.53 -46.25
C ALA A 125 51.19 17.28 -47.23
N SER A 126 51.91 18.30 -46.74
CA SER A 126 53.10 18.85 -47.38
C SER A 126 54.31 18.02 -46.96
N LEU A 127 54.26 16.73 -47.30
CA LEU A 127 55.42 15.84 -47.25
C LEU A 127 55.83 15.48 -48.68
N SER A 128 56.17 16.48 -49.48
CA SER A 128 56.95 16.23 -50.68
C SER A 128 58.40 15.97 -50.24
N LEU A 129 58.74 14.68 -50.11
CA LEU A 129 60.14 14.25 -50.09
C LEU A 129 60.84 14.85 -51.32
N PRO A 130 62.01 15.51 -51.19
CA PRO A 130 62.83 15.76 -52.35
C PRO A 130 63.38 14.40 -52.83
N SER A 131 62.89 14.00 -54.00
CA SER A 131 63.48 12.95 -54.83
C SER A 131 64.89 13.34 -55.25
N GLN A 132 65.79 12.34 -55.25
CA GLN A 132 67.18 12.32 -55.73
C GLN A 132 67.58 13.38 -56.78
N VAL A 133 68.76 13.99 -56.59
CA VAL A 133 69.99 13.76 -57.41
C VAL A 133 71.21 13.95 -56.51
#